data_AF-W9R620-F1
#
_entry.id   AF-W9R620-F1
#
_cell.length_a   1.000
_cell.length_b   1.000
_cell.length_c   1.000
_cell.angle_alpha   90.00
_cell.angle_beta   90.00
_cell.angle_gamma   90.00
#
_symmetry.space_group_name_H-M   'P 1'
#
loop_
_entity.id
_entity.type
_entity.pdbx_description
1 polymer ?
#
loop_
_entity_poly.entity_id
_entity_poly.type
_entity_poly.pdbx_seq_one_letter_code
_entity_poly.pdbx_strand_id
1 'polypeptide(L)'
;MDLQKKEEGAELAFGKDWAMKTLRRYHFMEIADWADLFIMSLWNHKWCITEAEQRLAEIQGVLESSIQRSSCECDHNKDRLYVYMKGHDTMPLSVSAIGLHSFDFLGLGYRVDWPVSIVLTPGALKIYSEIFSFLIKVKLAIFSLTDVWRSLKELRPLISLNQHAELRKQEVGHFNLLMKMRHQVNHFVSTLQQYVESQLSHVSWCNFLHSLQHKVRDMMDLESVHMAYLIDSLDICFLSNEARPVARIIDSILQCSLDFRSCLRGGMWDVGTNEDPAGRLSRINASQVLAIKKTFEKNLQELHLCYLKSPKHEEYGLSRFWGYLNYNEYYSDVGNEMRYYAFSL
;
A
#
# COMPACT_ATOMS: atom_id res chain seq x y z
N MET A 1 14.59 -7.20 26.13
CA MET A 1 14.69 -6.88 27.57
C MET A 1 15.32 -5.51 27.81
N ASP A 2 16.45 -5.16 27.18
CA ASP A 2 17.04 -3.81 27.31
C ASP A 2 16.30 -2.70 26.54
N LEU A 3 15.64 -3.03 25.42
CA LEU A 3 14.77 -2.09 24.69
C LEU A 3 13.49 -1.76 25.49
N GLN A 4 12.86 -2.79 26.05
CA GLN A 4 11.66 -2.67 26.90
C GLN A 4 11.93 -1.86 28.18
N LYS A 5 13.09 -2.05 28.82
CA LYS A 5 13.51 -1.25 29.98
C LYS A 5 13.89 0.18 29.62
N LYS A 6 14.39 0.44 28.40
CA LYS A 6 14.62 1.80 27.90
C LYS A 6 13.31 2.49 27.53
N GLU A 7 12.33 1.76 27.01
CA GLU A 7 10.96 2.25 26.76
C GLU A 7 10.27 2.64 28.08
N GLU A 8 10.31 1.78 29.11
CA GLU A 8 9.75 2.08 30.44
C GLU A 8 10.46 3.26 31.15
N GLY A 9 11.77 3.43 30.94
CA GLY A 9 12.54 4.54 31.49
C GLY A 9 12.23 5.90 30.84
N ALA A 10 11.82 5.91 29.56
CA ALA A 10 11.36 7.11 28.86
C ALA A 10 9.90 7.47 29.21
N GLU A 11 9.06 6.46 29.46
CA GLU A 11 7.64 6.60 29.82
C GLU A 11 7.40 7.40 31.12
N LEU A 12 8.37 7.37 32.05
CA LEU A 12 8.27 8.06 33.34
C LEU A 12 8.70 9.54 33.30
N ALA A 13 9.43 9.98 32.27
CA ALA A 13 9.96 11.35 32.22
C ALA A 13 8.99 12.35 31.58
N PHE A 14 8.13 11.90 30.66
CA PHE A 14 7.12 12.73 30.01
C PHE A 14 5.90 11.87 29.67
N GLY A 15 4.74 12.14 30.26
CA GLY A 15 3.44 11.52 29.91
C GLY A 15 2.92 11.87 28.49
N LYS A 16 3.81 12.08 27.53
CA LYS A 16 3.59 12.56 26.16
C LYS A 16 3.80 11.47 25.08
N ASP A 17 4.32 10.30 25.45
CA ASP A 17 4.61 9.20 24.51
C ASP A 17 3.35 8.51 23.95
N TRP A 18 2.22 8.55 24.65
CA TRP A 18 1.02 7.80 24.24
C TRP A 18 0.42 8.31 22.92
N ALA A 19 0.42 9.63 22.68
CA ALA A 19 -0.17 10.19 21.47
C ALA A 19 0.63 9.81 20.22
N MET A 20 1.97 9.83 20.31
CA MET A 20 2.85 9.41 19.21
C MET A 20 2.78 7.91 18.95
N LYS A 21 2.73 7.07 20.01
CA LYS A 21 2.50 5.63 19.89
C LYS A 21 1.15 5.32 19.24
N THR A 22 0.10 6.03 19.62
CA THR A 22 -1.23 5.92 19.00
C THR A 22 -1.20 6.32 17.53
N LEU A 23 -0.60 7.47 17.17
CA LEU A 23 -0.48 7.88 15.77
C LEU A 23 0.30 6.87 14.94
N ARG A 24 1.36 6.26 15.48
CA ARG A 24 2.08 5.18 14.80
C ARG A 24 1.18 3.95 14.59
N ARG A 25 0.45 3.52 15.63
CA ARG A 25 -0.46 2.37 15.57
C ARG A 25 -1.50 2.48 14.46
N TYR A 26 -2.11 3.66 14.31
CA TYR A 26 -3.19 3.87 13.34
C TYR A 26 -2.71 4.46 12.00
N HIS A 27 -1.93 5.54 11.99
CA HIS A 27 -1.51 6.15 10.73
C HIS A 27 -0.43 5.35 9.99
N PHE A 28 0.47 4.69 10.71
CA PHE A 28 1.50 3.83 10.09
C PHE A 28 1.08 2.36 10.01
N MET A 29 -0.14 2.05 10.47
CA MET A 29 -0.72 0.70 10.45
C MET A 29 0.19 -0.36 11.10
N GLU A 30 0.89 -0.01 12.19
CA GLU A 30 1.79 -0.95 12.89
C GLU A 30 1.04 -2.21 13.37
N ILE A 31 -0.18 -2.03 13.87
CA ILE A 31 -1.12 -3.11 14.10
C ILE A 31 -2.18 -2.98 13.01
N ALA A 32 -2.07 -3.78 11.96
CA ALA A 32 -2.79 -3.53 10.71
C ALA A 32 -4.15 -4.25 10.59
N ASP A 33 -4.57 -5.03 11.60
CA ASP A 33 -5.78 -5.85 11.55
C ASP A 33 -7.07 -5.03 11.44
N TRP A 34 -7.16 -3.91 12.17
CA TRP A 34 -8.25 -2.94 12.00
C TRP A 34 -8.26 -2.33 10.60
N ALA A 35 -7.08 -2.03 10.04
CA ALA A 35 -6.96 -1.41 8.72
C ALA A 35 -7.39 -2.38 7.62
N ASP A 36 -7.07 -3.67 7.78
CA ASP A 36 -7.52 -4.72 6.88
C ASP A 36 -9.05 -4.84 6.89
N LEU A 37 -9.66 -4.90 8.07
CA LEU A 37 -11.12 -4.93 8.23
C LEU A 37 -11.77 -3.68 7.64
N PHE A 38 -11.19 -2.51 7.89
CA PHE A 38 -11.67 -1.22 7.42
C PHE A 38 -11.66 -1.15 5.89
N ILE A 39 -10.50 -1.39 5.27
CA ILE A 39 -10.33 -1.32 3.82
C ILE A 39 -11.19 -2.39 3.13
N MET A 40 -11.23 -3.62 3.64
CA MET A 40 -12.07 -4.67 3.06
C MET A 40 -13.58 -4.34 3.16
N SER A 41 -14.00 -3.70 4.25
CA SER A 41 -15.38 -3.25 4.40
C SER A 41 -15.69 -2.14 3.39
N LEU A 42 -14.84 -1.12 3.28
CA LEU A 42 -15.00 -0.03 2.30
C LEU A 42 -15.00 -0.52 0.85
N TRP A 43 -14.16 -1.52 0.54
CA TRP A 43 -14.03 -2.10 -0.79
C TRP A 43 -15.26 -2.89 -1.22
N ASN A 44 -15.92 -3.57 -0.29
CA ASN A 44 -17.11 -4.38 -0.58
C ASN A 44 -18.42 -3.62 -0.37
N HIS A 45 -18.37 -2.46 0.28
CA HIS A 45 -19.56 -1.67 0.57
C HIS A 45 -20.16 -1.11 -0.72
N LYS A 46 -21.46 -1.35 -0.91
CA LYS A 46 -22.23 -0.71 -1.98
C LYS A 46 -22.69 0.64 -1.46
N TRP A 47 -22.01 1.69 -1.88
CA TRP A 47 -22.35 3.06 -1.50
C TRP A 47 -23.63 3.49 -2.23
N CYS A 48 -24.76 3.42 -1.52
CA CYS A 48 -26.05 3.88 -2.03
C CYS A 48 -26.33 5.36 -1.73
N ILE A 49 -25.55 5.99 -0.84
CA ILE A 49 -25.77 7.35 -0.36
C ILE A 49 -25.08 8.39 -1.25
N THR A 50 -25.85 9.40 -1.66
CA THR A 50 -25.40 10.49 -2.56
C THR A 50 -24.87 11.71 -1.81
N GLU A 51 -25.29 11.92 -0.56
CA GLU A 51 -24.86 13.04 0.28
C GLU A 51 -23.51 12.78 0.97
N ALA A 52 -22.59 13.75 0.89
CA ALA A 52 -21.22 13.59 1.40
C ALA A 52 -21.15 13.44 2.93
N GLU A 53 -21.98 14.17 3.69
CA GLU A 53 -21.99 14.13 5.15
C GLU A 53 -22.50 12.79 5.69
N GLN A 54 -23.60 12.29 5.11
CA GLN A 54 -24.15 10.99 5.47
C GLN A 54 -23.15 9.86 5.14
N ARG A 55 -22.48 9.95 3.99
CA ARG A 55 -21.45 8.98 3.59
C ARG A 55 -20.20 9.04 4.47
N LEU A 56 -19.82 10.22 4.98
CA LEU A 56 -18.74 10.34 5.96
C LEU A 56 -19.11 9.69 7.29
N ALA A 57 -20.35 9.86 7.76
CA ALA A 57 -20.84 9.19 8.96
C ALA A 57 -20.88 7.67 8.80
N GLU A 58 -21.25 7.15 7.62
CA GLU A 58 -21.14 5.72 7.32
C GLU A 58 -19.69 5.23 7.40
N ILE A 59 -18.75 5.94 6.75
CA ILE A 59 -17.32 5.58 6.77
C ILE A 59 -16.79 5.60 8.21
N GLN A 60 -17.19 6.60 9.01
CA GLN A 60 -16.83 6.68 10.43
C GLN A 60 -17.36 5.45 11.20
N GLY A 61 -18.62 5.05 10.98
CA GLY A 61 -19.17 3.84 11.58
C GLY A 61 -18.44 2.56 11.16
N VAL A 62 -17.98 2.48 9.90
CA VAL A 62 -17.15 1.38 9.42
C VAL A 62 -15.78 1.38 10.11
N LEU A 63 -15.16 2.55 10.32
CA LEU A 63 -13.90 2.67 11.07
C LEU A 63 -14.07 2.18 12.51
N GLU A 64 -15.08 2.68 13.22
CA GLU A 64 -15.37 2.30 14.61
C GLU A 64 -15.62 0.80 14.75
N SER A 65 -16.45 0.22 13.87
CA SER A 65 -16.70 -1.22 13.84
C SER A 65 -15.43 -2.03 13.56
N SER A 66 -14.56 -1.53 12.67
CA SER A 66 -13.30 -2.21 12.33
C SER A 66 -12.32 -2.19 13.49
N ILE A 67 -12.26 -1.09 14.25
CA ILE A 67 -11.44 -0.99 15.46
C ILE A 67 -12.00 -1.88 16.57
N GLN A 68 -13.32 -1.92 16.76
CA GLN A 68 -13.95 -2.76 17.77
C GLN A 68 -13.71 -4.26 17.51
N ARG A 69 -13.60 -4.66 16.25
CA ARG A 69 -13.38 -6.06 15.86
C ARG A 69 -11.91 -6.44 15.72
N SER A 70 -11.00 -5.58 16.14
CA SER A 70 -9.55 -5.77 16.01
C SER A 70 -8.86 -5.84 17.37
N SER A 71 -7.56 -6.10 17.35
CA SER A 71 -6.68 -6.04 18.51
C SER A 71 -6.60 -4.66 19.14
N CYS A 72 -7.12 -3.62 18.47
CA CYS A 72 -7.13 -2.25 18.96
C CYS A 72 -8.37 -1.89 19.82
N GLU A 73 -9.28 -2.85 20.07
CA GLU A 73 -10.49 -2.60 20.85
C GLU A 73 -10.21 -1.98 22.23
N CYS A 74 -9.17 -2.44 22.92
CA CYS A 74 -8.81 -1.99 24.27
C CYS A 74 -7.97 -0.71 24.30
N ASP A 75 -7.76 -0.04 23.17
CA ASP A 75 -7.01 1.22 23.13
C ASP A 75 -7.86 2.39 23.65
N HIS A 76 -7.36 3.05 24.69
CA HIS A 76 -8.02 4.21 25.31
C HIS A 76 -8.12 5.42 24.38
N ASN A 77 -7.28 5.50 23.35
CA ASN A 77 -7.22 6.65 22.44
C ASN A 77 -7.97 6.46 21.13
N LYS A 78 -8.68 5.32 20.95
CA LYS A 78 -9.41 5.02 19.72
C LYS A 78 -10.49 6.06 19.39
N ASP A 79 -11.16 6.61 20.40
CA ASP A 79 -12.25 7.58 20.24
C ASP A 79 -11.78 8.96 19.75
N ARG A 80 -10.47 9.18 19.72
CA ARG A 80 -9.85 10.40 19.15
C ARG A 80 -9.71 10.33 17.64
N LEU A 81 -9.84 9.14 17.04
CA LEU A 81 -9.74 8.95 15.59
C LEU A 81 -11.03 9.40 14.92
N TYR A 82 -10.90 10.07 13.79
CA TYR A 82 -12.03 10.43 12.96
C TYR A 82 -11.63 10.41 11.49
N VAL A 83 -12.59 10.13 10.61
CA VAL A 83 -12.41 10.30 9.18
C VAL A 83 -12.80 11.69 8.72
N TYR A 84 -12.13 12.20 7.69
CA TYR A 84 -12.49 13.45 7.04
C TYR A 84 -12.23 13.36 5.53
N MET A 85 -12.81 14.31 4.77
CA MET A 85 -12.62 14.41 3.32
C MET A 85 -11.45 15.36 3.01
N LYS A 86 -10.51 14.91 2.17
CA LYS A 86 -9.37 15.72 1.70
C LYS A 86 -9.81 16.61 0.54
N GLY A 87 -9.72 17.93 0.70
CA GLY A 87 -9.96 18.93 -0.35
C GLY A 87 -11.41 19.46 -0.44
N HIS A 88 -11.61 20.52 -1.25
CA HIS A 88 -12.91 21.02 -1.67
C HIS A 88 -13.23 20.44 -3.06
N ASP A 89 -14.39 19.78 -3.20
CA ASP A 89 -15.07 19.46 -4.46
C ASP A 89 -14.39 18.50 -5.46
N THR A 90 -14.58 17.19 -5.27
CA THR A 90 -15.45 16.33 -6.11
C THR A 90 -15.28 14.88 -5.68
N MET A 91 -16.30 14.29 -5.05
CA MET A 91 -16.35 12.84 -4.85
C MET A 91 -16.36 12.13 -6.21
N PRO A 92 -15.66 10.99 -6.38
CA PRO A 92 -15.94 10.11 -7.50
C PRO A 92 -17.39 9.62 -7.39
N LEU A 93 -18.25 10.14 -8.28
CA LEU A 93 -19.69 9.85 -8.36
C LEU A 93 -20.00 8.41 -8.84
N SER A 94 -19.00 7.61 -9.22
CA SER A 94 -19.22 6.25 -9.70
C SER A 94 -18.29 5.24 -9.02
N VAL A 95 -18.91 4.24 -8.40
CA VAL A 95 -18.28 3.06 -7.78
C VAL A 95 -18.02 1.95 -8.83
N SER A 96 -18.17 2.23 -10.14
CA SER A 96 -18.11 1.16 -11.15
C SER A 96 -16.70 0.61 -11.42
N ALA A 97 -15.65 1.22 -10.88
CA ALA A 97 -14.32 0.63 -10.82
C ALA A 97 -13.57 1.18 -9.61
N ILE A 98 -13.45 0.40 -8.54
CA ILE A 98 -12.54 0.72 -7.44
C ILE A 98 -11.11 0.64 -8.00
N GLY A 99 -10.57 1.79 -8.42
CA GLY A 99 -9.18 1.98 -8.83
C GLY A 99 -8.27 2.33 -7.66
N LEU A 100 -6.97 2.46 -7.90
CA LEU A 100 -5.96 2.75 -6.87
C LEU A 100 -6.29 4.02 -6.06
N HIS A 101 -6.83 5.04 -6.72
CA HIS A 101 -7.14 6.36 -6.15
C HIS A 101 -8.54 6.46 -5.52
N SER A 102 -9.25 5.33 -5.35
CA SER A 102 -10.64 5.34 -4.87
C SER A 102 -10.81 5.88 -3.45
N PHE A 103 -9.74 5.89 -2.66
CA PHE A 103 -9.75 6.39 -1.28
C PHE A 103 -8.85 7.61 -1.08
N ASP A 104 -8.39 8.25 -2.16
CA ASP A 104 -7.54 9.44 -2.05
C ASP A 104 -8.30 10.63 -1.43
N PHE A 105 -9.63 10.63 -1.52
CA PHE A 105 -10.49 11.60 -0.86
C PHE A 105 -10.54 11.41 0.67
N LEU A 106 -10.15 10.25 1.19
CA LEU A 106 -10.31 9.90 2.60
C LEU A 106 -9.04 10.22 3.39
N GLY A 107 -9.20 10.93 4.51
CA GLY A 107 -8.15 11.16 5.49
C GLY A 107 -8.51 10.59 6.86
N LEU A 108 -7.51 10.03 7.54
CA LEU A 108 -7.59 9.70 8.96
C LEU A 108 -7.05 10.87 9.78
N GLY A 109 -7.90 11.45 10.62
CA GLY A 109 -7.60 12.51 11.56
C GLY A 109 -7.45 11.99 12.99
N TYR A 110 -6.83 12.80 13.84
CA TYR A 110 -6.65 12.52 15.26
C TYR A 110 -6.93 13.76 16.10
N ARG A 111 -7.81 13.66 17.09
CA ARG A 111 -8.16 14.76 18.00
C ARG A 111 -7.09 14.92 19.06
N VAL A 112 -6.42 16.07 19.01
CA VAL A 112 -5.33 16.43 19.92
C VAL A 112 -5.81 17.52 20.86
N ASP A 113 -5.64 17.28 22.17
CA ASP A 113 -5.93 18.28 23.18
C ASP A 113 -4.69 19.15 23.45
N TRP A 114 -4.93 20.36 23.94
CA TRP A 114 -3.87 21.14 24.56
C TRP A 114 -3.35 20.41 25.81
N PRO A 115 -2.03 20.35 26.07
CA PRO A 115 -0.94 21.06 25.39
C PRO A 115 -0.25 20.27 24.25
N VAL A 116 -0.68 19.05 23.95
CA VAL A 116 -0.01 18.17 22.98
C VAL A 116 -0.05 18.75 21.56
N SER A 117 -1.05 19.59 21.26
CA SER A 117 -1.22 20.30 19.98
C SER A 117 -0.06 21.23 19.61
N ILE A 118 0.80 21.60 20.56
CA ILE A 118 2.00 22.40 20.29
C ILE A 118 3.04 21.57 19.52
N VAL A 119 3.13 20.25 19.78
CA VAL A 119 4.03 19.33 19.08
C VAL A 119 3.32 18.71 17.87
N LEU A 120 2.09 18.22 18.07
CA LEU A 120 1.27 17.68 17.00
C LEU A 120 0.59 18.80 16.22
N THR A 121 1.39 19.51 15.44
CA THR A 121 0.94 20.61 14.60
C THR A 121 0.01 20.11 13.49
N PRO A 122 -0.83 21.01 12.90
CA PRO A 122 -1.61 20.66 11.72
C PRO A 122 -0.75 20.13 10.55
N GLY A 123 0.49 20.63 10.43
CA GLY A 123 1.47 20.14 9.45
C GLY A 123 1.85 18.68 9.72
N ALA A 124 2.16 18.33 10.96
CA ALA A 124 2.47 16.96 11.36
C ALA A 124 1.30 16.00 11.07
N LEU A 125 0.07 16.37 11.44
CA LEU A 125 -1.13 15.56 11.19
C LEU A 125 -1.42 15.38 9.70
N LYS A 126 -1.11 16.39 8.88
CA LYS A 126 -1.21 16.28 7.42
C LYS A 126 -0.25 15.22 6.88
N ILE A 127 1.01 15.20 7.34
CA ILE A 127 2.00 14.20 6.94
C ILE A 127 1.54 12.79 7.31
N TYR A 128 1.08 12.58 8.55
CA TYR A 128 0.50 11.30 8.97
C TYR A 128 -0.65 10.85 8.06
N SER A 129 -1.51 11.78 7.64
CA SER A 129 -2.62 11.49 6.75
C SER A 129 -2.17 11.15 5.32
N GLU A 130 -1.09 11.77 4.82
CA GLU A 130 -0.50 11.44 3.52
C GLU A 130 0.12 10.04 3.53
N ILE A 131 0.87 9.69 4.58
CA ILE A 131 1.42 8.34 4.78
C ILE A 131 0.30 7.30 4.85
N PHE A 132 -0.75 7.57 5.62
CA PHE A 132 -1.92 6.69 5.72
C PHE A 132 -2.55 6.40 4.33
N SER A 133 -2.75 7.43 3.50
CA SER A 133 -3.31 7.24 2.15
C SER A 133 -2.40 6.39 1.26
N PHE A 134 -1.09 6.57 1.34
CA PHE A 134 -0.14 5.71 0.62
C PHE A 134 -0.22 4.25 1.08
N LEU A 135 -0.27 4.01 2.39
CA LEU A 135 -0.38 2.65 2.93
C LEU A 135 -1.69 1.96 2.53
N ILE A 136 -2.81 2.71 2.44
CA ILE A 136 -4.04 2.19 1.85
C ILE A 136 -3.77 1.67 0.44
N LYS A 137 -3.20 2.49 -0.46
CA LYS A 137 -2.90 2.10 -1.84
C LYS A 137 -2.11 0.79 -1.94
N VAL A 138 -1.09 0.64 -1.09
CA VAL A 138 -0.29 -0.60 -1.00
C VAL A 138 -1.16 -1.78 -0.59
N LYS A 139 -2.00 -1.64 0.45
CA LYS A 139 -2.95 -2.69 0.87
C LYS A 139 -3.97 -3.05 -0.21
N LEU A 140 -4.51 -2.07 -0.95
CA LEU A 140 -5.43 -2.32 -2.07
C LEU A 140 -4.79 -3.22 -3.14
N ALA A 141 -3.52 -2.96 -3.47
CA ALA A 141 -2.79 -3.78 -4.44
C ALA A 141 -2.59 -5.22 -3.93
N ILE A 142 -2.22 -5.38 -2.65
CA ILE A 142 -2.06 -6.71 -2.01
C ILE A 142 -3.37 -7.50 -2.01
N PHE A 143 -4.48 -6.86 -1.62
CA PHE A 143 -5.80 -7.48 -1.63
C PHE A 143 -6.22 -7.86 -3.04
N SER A 144 -5.93 -7.01 -4.02
CA SER A 144 -6.22 -7.30 -5.42
C SER A 144 -5.46 -8.52 -5.93
N LEU A 145 -4.17 -8.64 -5.62
CA LEU A 145 -3.36 -9.81 -6.00
C LEU A 145 -3.78 -11.08 -5.24
N THR A 146 -4.30 -10.93 -4.03
CA THR A 146 -4.87 -12.04 -3.26
C THR A 146 -6.17 -12.54 -3.89
N ASP A 147 -7.03 -11.64 -4.36
CA ASP A 147 -8.27 -11.99 -5.06
C ASP A 147 -7.98 -12.66 -6.42
N VAL A 148 -7.01 -12.12 -7.16
CA VAL A 148 -6.44 -12.73 -8.39
C VAL A 148 -5.98 -14.16 -8.09
N TRP A 149 -5.24 -14.37 -6.99
CA TRP A 149 -4.74 -15.70 -6.63
C TRP A 149 -5.86 -16.69 -6.31
N ARG A 150 -6.92 -16.25 -5.60
CA ARG A 150 -8.11 -17.07 -5.33
C ARG A 150 -8.78 -17.48 -6.65
N SER A 151 -8.97 -16.53 -7.55
CA SER A 151 -9.57 -16.76 -8.87
C SER A 151 -8.74 -17.76 -9.69
N LEU A 152 -7.41 -17.61 -9.73
CA LEU A 152 -6.53 -18.55 -10.42
C LEU A 152 -6.56 -19.97 -9.82
N LYS A 153 -6.67 -20.10 -8.50
CA LYS A 153 -6.82 -21.41 -7.83
C LYS A 153 -8.10 -22.13 -8.27
N GLU A 154 -9.19 -21.40 -8.42
CA GLU A 154 -10.48 -21.94 -8.89
C GLU A 154 -10.42 -22.38 -10.36
N LEU A 155 -9.62 -21.70 -11.20
CA LEU A 155 -9.45 -22.04 -12.61
C LEU A 155 -8.60 -23.30 -12.84
N ARG A 156 -7.64 -23.58 -11.96
CA ARG A 156 -6.71 -24.73 -12.10
C ARG A 156 -7.41 -26.09 -12.32
N PRO A 157 -8.40 -26.52 -11.52
CA PRO A 157 -9.09 -27.79 -11.75
C PRO A 157 -9.89 -27.80 -13.07
N LEU A 158 -10.42 -26.65 -13.51
CA LEU A 158 -11.20 -26.57 -14.75
C LEU A 158 -10.35 -26.90 -15.98
N ILE A 159 -9.10 -26.44 -16.02
CA ILE A 159 -8.15 -26.77 -17.10
C ILE A 159 -7.90 -28.28 -17.17
N SER A 160 -7.91 -28.99 -16.04
CA SER A 160 -7.68 -30.43 -16.00
C SER A 160 -8.85 -31.27 -16.54
N LEU A 161 -10.06 -30.70 -16.54
CA LEU A 161 -11.30 -31.36 -17.00
C LEU A 161 -11.46 -31.32 -18.53
N ASN A 162 -10.72 -30.46 -19.23
CA ASN A 162 -10.86 -30.28 -20.67
C ASN A 162 -10.31 -31.46 -21.48
N GLN A 163 -11.20 -32.26 -22.07
CA GLN A 163 -10.87 -33.52 -22.76
C GLN A 163 -10.11 -33.30 -24.09
N HIS A 164 -10.17 -32.10 -24.67
CA HIS A 164 -9.47 -31.75 -25.91
C HIS A 164 -8.01 -31.35 -25.64
N ALA A 165 -7.06 -32.16 -26.13
CA ALA A 165 -5.63 -31.98 -25.87
C ALA A 165 -5.06 -30.62 -26.35
N GLU A 166 -5.45 -30.15 -27.53
CA GLU A 166 -4.96 -28.88 -28.09
C GLU A 166 -5.47 -27.66 -27.31
N LEU A 167 -6.76 -27.63 -26.99
CA LEU A 167 -7.36 -26.56 -26.17
C LEU A 167 -6.73 -26.53 -24.77
N ARG A 168 -6.54 -27.70 -24.16
CA ARG A 168 -5.87 -27.83 -22.86
C ARG A 168 -4.45 -27.26 -22.89
N LYS A 169 -3.68 -27.51 -23.96
CA LYS A 169 -2.32 -26.99 -24.09
C LYS A 169 -2.30 -25.46 -24.17
N GLN A 170 -3.23 -24.86 -24.92
CA GLN A 170 -3.37 -23.41 -25.03
C GLN A 170 -3.76 -22.79 -23.67
N GLU A 171 -4.71 -23.39 -22.96
CA GLU A 171 -5.16 -22.94 -21.64
C GLU A 171 -4.08 -23.03 -20.57
N VAL A 172 -3.30 -24.11 -20.56
CA VAL A 172 -2.13 -24.25 -19.68
C VAL A 172 -1.11 -23.14 -19.96
N GLY A 173 -0.87 -22.82 -21.24
CA GLY A 173 0.00 -21.71 -21.63
C GLY A 173 -0.51 -20.36 -21.10
N HIS A 174 -1.80 -20.08 -21.28
CA HIS A 174 -2.42 -18.85 -20.79
C HIS A 174 -2.42 -18.77 -19.25
N PHE A 175 -2.74 -19.87 -18.57
CA PHE A 175 -2.67 -19.95 -17.11
C PHE A 175 -1.26 -19.71 -16.57
N ASN A 176 -0.24 -20.29 -17.21
CA ASN A 176 1.15 -20.07 -16.83
C ASN A 176 1.58 -18.60 -17.02
N LEU A 177 1.10 -17.94 -18.08
CA LEU A 177 1.33 -16.50 -18.27
C LEU A 177 0.72 -15.68 -17.13
N LEU A 178 -0.54 -15.94 -16.77
CA LEU A 178 -1.23 -15.26 -15.66
C LEU A 178 -0.50 -15.48 -14.32
N MET A 179 -0.10 -16.72 -14.06
CA MET A 179 0.64 -17.09 -12.85
C MET A 179 2.01 -16.41 -12.77
N LYS A 180 2.76 -16.40 -13.86
CA LYS A 180 4.07 -15.72 -13.93
C LYS A 180 3.92 -14.22 -13.69
N MET A 181 2.96 -13.59 -14.36
CA MET A 181 2.68 -12.16 -14.17
C MET A 181 2.26 -11.86 -12.73
N ARG A 182 1.33 -12.65 -12.15
CA ARG A 182 0.91 -12.50 -10.75
C ARG A 182 2.11 -12.58 -9.81
N HIS A 183 2.99 -13.56 -10.03
CA HIS A 183 4.16 -13.75 -9.20
C HIS A 183 5.10 -12.54 -9.27
N GLN A 184 5.38 -12.02 -10.46
CA GLN A 184 6.25 -10.86 -10.65
C GLN A 184 5.70 -9.58 -10.00
N VAL A 185 4.41 -9.29 -10.19
CA VAL A 185 3.77 -8.11 -9.57
C VAL A 185 3.69 -8.28 -8.05
N ASN A 186 3.36 -9.48 -7.57
CA ASN A 186 3.30 -9.76 -6.14
C ASN A 186 4.67 -9.66 -5.46
N HIS A 187 5.75 -10.12 -6.11
CA HIS A 187 7.10 -9.94 -5.58
C HIS A 187 7.37 -8.47 -5.32
N PHE A 188 7.14 -7.61 -6.32
CA PHE A 188 7.33 -6.17 -6.16
C PHE A 188 6.49 -5.58 -5.02
N VAL A 189 5.18 -5.81 -5.03
CA VAL A 189 4.25 -5.20 -4.06
C VAL A 189 4.51 -5.71 -2.64
N SER A 190 4.78 -7.01 -2.45
CA SER A 190 5.11 -7.56 -1.14
C SER A 190 6.47 -7.06 -0.63
N THR A 191 7.47 -6.92 -1.50
CA THR A 191 8.75 -6.33 -1.08
C THR A 191 8.60 -4.86 -0.71
N LEU A 192 7.79 -4.09 -1.45
CA LEU A 192 7.49 -2.70 -1.12
C LEU A 192 6.80 -2.59 0.25
N GLN A 193 5.79 -3.41 0.50
CA GLN A 193 5.11 -3.46 1.80
C GLN A 193 6.10 -3.75 2.93
N GLN A 194 6.90 -4.81 2.80
CA GLN A 194 7.86 -5.21 3.82
C GLN A 194 8.94 -4.15 4.07
N TYR A 195 9.41 -3.49 3.00
CA TYR A 195 10.35 -2.37 3.11
C TYR A 195 9.75 -1.24 3.93
N VAL A 196 8.57 -0.75 3.55
CA VAL A 196 7.91 0.38 4.22
C VAL A 196 7.59 0.04 5.67
N GLU A 197 7.01 -1.14 5.93
CA GLU A 197 6.67 -1.60 7.28
C GLU A 197 7.92 -1.70 8.18
N SER A 198 9.00 -2.29 7.68
CA SER A 198 10.24 -2.43 8.44
C SER A 198 10.92 -1.08 8.72
N GLN A 199 10.99 -0.20 7.73
CA GLN A 199 11.64 1.10 7.89
C GLN A 199 10.82 2.04 8.79
N LEU A 200 9.50 2.10 8.64
CA LEU A 200 8.63 2.96 9.45
C LEU A 200 8.52 2.48 10.91
N SER A 201 8.25 1.19 11.11
CA SER A 201 7.97 0.65 12.45
C SER A 201 9.22 0.53 13.32
N HIS A 202 10.38 0.23 12.72
CA HIS A 202 11.61 -0.04 13.46
C HIS A 202 12.69 1.01 13.25
N VAL A 203 13.16 1.21 12.02
CA VAL A 203 14.38 2.01 11.79
C VAL A 203 14.17 3.47 12.14
N SER A 204 13.16 4.10 11.54
CA SER A 204 12.84 5.51 11.78
C SER A 204 12.43 5.76 13.24
N TRP A 205 11.68 4.83 13.85
CA TRP A 205 11.29 4.94 15.26
C TRP A 205 12.47 4.84 16.23
N CYS A 206 13.40 3.90 16.00
CA CYS A 206 14.60 3.79 16.84
C CYS A 206 15.46 5.06 16.75
N ASN A 207 15.60 5.64 15.55
CA ASN A 207 16.32 6.89 15.33
C ASN A 207 15.62 8.08 16.01
N PHE A 208 14.28 8.10 15.98
CA PHE A 208 13.47 9.08 16.71
C PHE A 208 13.67 8.96 18.22
N LEU A 209 13.54 7.75 18.81
CA LEU A 209 13.75 7.54 20.25
C LEU A 209 15.15 7.93 20.70
N HIS A 210 16.17 7.61 19.89
CA HIS A 210 17.54 8.04 20.17
C HIS A 210 17.67 9.57 20.15
N SER A 211 17.10 10.24 19.16
CA SER A 211 17.08 11.70 19.08
C SER A 211 16.28 12.34 20.21
N LEU A 212 15.15 11.74 20.60
CA LEU A 212 14.31 12.15 21.72
C LEU A 212 15.11 12.13 23.04
N GLN A 213 15.89 11.08 23.28
CA GLN A 213 16.68 10.95 24.50
C GLN A 213 17.87 11.93 24.56
N HIS A 214 18.49 12.24 23.43
CA HIS A 214 19.78 12.96 23.41
C HIS A 214 19.72 14.41 22.93
N LYS A 215 18.71 14.78 22.13
CA LYS A 215 18.60 16.11 21.52
C LYS A 215 17.51 16.97 22.15
N VAL A 216 16.48 16.38 22.75
CA VAL A 216 15.32 17.13 23.27
C VAL A 216 15.58 17.65 24.67
N ARG A 217 15.58 18.98 24.83
CA ARG A 217 15.70 19.65 26.13
C ARG A 217 14.45 20.44 26.49
N ASP A 218 13.76 20.96 25.47
CA ASP A 218 12.52 21.69 25.62
C ASP A 218 11.43 21.22 24.64
N MET A 219 10.30 21.95 24.63
CA MET A 219 9.15 21.62 23.79
C MET A 219 9.36 21.94 22.30
N MET A 220 10.21 22.90 21.98
CA MET A 220 10.53 23.25 20.59
C MET A 220 11.49 22.23 19.99
N ASP A 221 12.46 21.74 20.76
CA ASP A 221 13.31 20.64 20.36
C ASP A 221 12.48 19.38 20.08
N LEU A 222 11.45 19.12 20.90
CA LEU A 222 10.55 17.99 20.70
C LEU A 222 9.77 18.08 19.39
N GLU A 223 9.24 19.27 19.06
CA GLU A 223 8.55 19.53 17.80
C GLU A 223 9.49 19.34 16.60
N SER A 224 10.70 19.88 16.66
CA SER A 224 11.71 19.73 15.62
C SER A 224 12.13 18.26 15.40
N VAL A 225 12.39 17.51 16.48
CA VAL A 225 12.76 16.09 16.40
C VAL A 225 11.59 15.23 15.88
N HIS A 226 10.35 15.56 16.27
CA HIS A 226 9.16 14.88 15.75
C HIS A 226 8.94 15.18 14.25
N MET A 227 9.12 16.42 13.82
CA MET A 227 9.04 16.79 12.41
C MET A 227 10.13 16.10 11.57
N ALA A 228 11.36 15.98 12.08
CA ALA A 228 12.42 15.22 11.42
C ALA A 228 12.03 13.74 11.23
N TYR A 229 11.47 13.10 12.26
CA TYR A 229 10.93 11.73 12.17
C TYR A 229 9.86 11.59 11.08
N LEU A 230 8.98 12.59 10.95
CA LEU A 230 7.94 12.60 9.91
C LEU A 230 8.49 12.81 8.50
N ILE A 231 9.52 13.63 8.34
CA ILE A 231 10.20 13.82 7.06
C ILE A 231 10.88 12.51 6.62
N ASP A 232 11.62 11.86 7.52
CA ASP A 232 12.20 10.53 7.26
C ASP A 232 11.11 9.52 6.84
N SER A 233 9.95 9.56 7.51
CA SER A 233 8.82 8.69 7.21
C SER A 233 8.20 8.97 5.82
N LEU A 234 8.19 10.23 5.37
CA LEU A 234 7.78 10.60 4.01
C LEU A 234 8.76 10.05 2.96
N ASP A 235 10.05 10.16 3.22
CA ASP A 235 11.10 9.65 2.32
C ASP A 235 11.02 8.12 2.19
N ILE A 236 10.80 7.40 3.30
CA ILE A 236 10.55 5.95 3.30
C ILE A 236 9.35 5.58 2.42
N CYS A 237 8.29 6.40 2.44
CA CYS A 237 7.08 6.19 1.65
C CYS A 237 7.17 6.74 0.22
N PHE A 238 8.32 7.29 -0.19
CA PHE A 238 8.50 7.96 -1.49
C PHE A 238 7.55 9.14 -1.71
N LEU A 239 7.11 9.81 -0.64
CA LEU A 239 6.17 10.93 -0.69
C LEU A 239 6.84 12.31 -0.72
N SER A 240 8.17 12.37 -0.60
CA SER A 240 8.92 13.61 -0.72
C SER A 240 8.91 14.18 -2.14
N ASN A 241 9.27 15.45 -2.26
CA ASN A 241 9.21 16.17 -3.54
C ASN A 241 10.23 15.61 -4.55
N GLU A 242 11.36 15.15 -4.03
CA GLU A 242 12.48 14.56 -4.75
C GLU A 242 12.12 13.16 -5.27
N ALA A 243 11.33 12.41 -4.49
CA ALA A 243 10.88 11.06 -4.82
C ALA A 243 9.67 11.01 -5.78
N ARG A 244 9.11 12.14 -6.20
CA ARG A 244 7.92 12.20 -7.09
C ARG A 244 8.02 11.33 -8.36
N PRO A 245 9.16 11.25 -9.08
CA PRO A 245 9.27 10.35 -10.24
C PRO A 245 9.10 8.88 -9.84
N VAL A 246 9.69 8.48 -8.71
CA VAL A 246 9.61 7.13 -8.15
C VAL A 246 8.19 6.82 -7.68
N ALA A 247 7.56 7.78 -6.99
CA ALA A 247 6.17 7.66 -6.52
C ALA A 247 5.20 7.35 -7.67
N ARG A 248 5.36 8.03 -8.82
CA ARG A 248 4.54 7.79 -10.02
C ARG A 248 4.72 6.38 -10.58
N ILE A 249 5.95 5.88 -10.57
CA ILE A 249 6.26 4.51 -11.02
C ILE A 249 5.63 3.49 -10.06
N ILE A 250 5.75 3.71 -8.75
CA ILE A 250 5.11 2.87 -7.73
C ILE A 250 3.60 2.87 -7.91
N ASP A 251 2.95 4.04 -8.01
CA ASP A 251 1.50 4.13 -8.25
C ASP A 251 1.09 3.38 -9.53
N SER A 252 1.85 3.49 -10.61
CA SER A 252 1.61 2.76 -11.86
C SER A 252 1.71 1.23 -11.68
N ILE A 253 2.67 0.73 -10.89
CA ILE A 253 2.79 -0.70 -10.57
C ILE A 253 1.67 -1.17 -9.64
N LEU A 254 1.30 -0.37 -8.64
CA LEU A 254 0.17 -0.69 -7.77
C LEU A 254 -1.13 -0.76 -8.59
N GLN A 255 -1.36 0.17 -9.52
CA GLN A 255 -2.50 0.15 -10.44
C GLN A 255 -2.50 -1.10 -11.33
N CYS A 256 -1.34 -1.62 -11.77
CA CYS A 256 -1.29 -2.89 -12.50
C CYS A 256 -1.90 -4.05 -11.70
N SER A 257 -1.81 -4.05 -10.37
CA SER A 257 -2.43 -5.07 -9.51
C SER A 257 -3.96 -5.01 -9.54
N LEU A 258 -4.50 -3.79 -9.58
CA LEU A 258 -5.92 -3.47 -9.63
C LEU A 258 -6.50 -3.83 -11.00
N ASP A 259 -5.80 -3.44 -12.07
CA ASP A 259 -6.17 -3.73 -13.45
C ASP A 259 -6.17 -5.23 -13.70
N PHE A 260 -5.17 -5.95 -13.17
CA PHE A 260 -5.10 -7.39 -13.31
C PHE A 260 -6.28 -8.10 -12.64
N ARG A 261 -6.69 -7.63 -11.47
CA ARG A 261 -7.92 -8.09 -10.82
C ARG A 261 -9.15 -7.83 -11.69
N SER A 262 -9.26 -6.64 -12.28
CA SER A 262 -10.38 -6.28 -13.17
C SER A 262 -10.48 -7.22 -14.38
N CYS A 263 -9.35 -7.56 -15.00
CA CYS A 263 -9.30 -8.51 -16.11
C CYS A 263 -9.85 -9.90 -15.74
N LEU A 264 -9.60 -10.37 -14.52
CA LEU A 264 -10.14 -11.66 -14.07
C LEU A 264 -11.61 -11.58 -13.66
N ARG A 265 -12.03 -10.49 -13.00
CA ARG A 265 -13.43 -10.33 -12.56
C ARG A 265 -14.39 -10.12 -13.73
N GLY A 266 -13.98 -9.33 -14.73
CA GLY A 266 -14.75 -9.10 -15.95
C GLY A 266 -15.00 -10.37 -16.78
N GLY A 267 -14.11 -11.37 -16.67
CA GLY A 267 -14.27 -12.67 -17.33
C GLY A 267 -15.11 -13.70 -16.55
N MET A 268 -15.37 -13.47 -15.26
CA MET A 268 -15.81 -14.53 -14.33
C MET A 268 -17.25 -14.37 -13.80
N TRP A 269 -17.86 -13.18 -13.90
CA TRP A 269 -19.12 -12.83 -13.21
C TRP A 269 -20.34 -12.59 -14.13
N ASP A 270 -20.33 -13.04 -15.38
CA ASP A 270 -21.58 -13.17 -16.15
C ASP A 270 -22.35 -14.42 -15.66
N VAL A 271 -22.83 -14.34 -14.42
CA VAL A 271 -23.58 -15.39 -13.71
C VAL A 271 -25.06 -15.20 -14.05
N GLY A 272 -25.43 -15.69 -15.22
CA GLY A 272 -26.82 -15.73 -15.68
C GLY A 272 -27.17 -16.92 -16.58
N THR A 273 -26.19 -17.59 -17.18
CA THR A 273 -26.47 -18.64 -18.17
C THR A 273 -25.72 -19.94 -17.86
N ASN A 274 -26.46 -21.05 -17.97
CA ASN A 274 -25.99 -22.43 -17.89
C ASN A 274 -24.95 -22.72 -18.99
N GLU A 275 -23.71 -22.26 -18.83
CA GLU A 275 -22.67 -22.41 -19.84
C GLU A 275 -21.39 -23.06 -19.32
N ASP A 276 -20.78 -23.79 -20.25
CA ASP A 276 -19.64 -24.69 -20.14
C ASP A 276 -18.47 -24.14 -19.29
N PRO A 277 -18.07 -24.82 -18.20
CA PRO A 277 -16.91 -24.44 -17.39
C PRO A 277 -15.60 -24.29 -18.19
N ALA A 278 -15.51 -24.99 -19.33
CA ALA A 278 -14.36 -24.96 -20.23
C ALA A 278 -14.08 -23.59 -20.85
N GLY A 279 -15.12 -22.75 -21.05
CA GLY A 279 -14.98 -21.45 -21.73
C GLY A 279 -14.54 -20.28 -20.84
N ARG A 280 -14.26 -20.49 -19.55
CA ARG A 280 -13.95 -19.39 -18.62
C ARG A 280 -12.57 -18.77 -18.85
N LEU A 281 -11.57 -19.57 -19.27
CA LEU A 281 -10.23 -19.06 -19.53
C LEU A 281 -10.17 -18.21 -20.81
N SER A 282 -10.96 -18.56 -21.83
CA SER A 282 -11.02 -17.82 -23.10
C SER A 282 -11.73 -16.46 -22.97
N ARG A 283 -12.51 -16.25 -21.90
CA ARG A 283 -13.12 -14.95 -21.55
C ARG A 283 -12.13 -13.98 -20.91
N ILE A 284 -10.98 -14.44 -20.43
CA ILE A 284 -9.93 -13.55 -19.91
C ILE A 284 -9.29 -12.88 -21.11
N ASN A 285 -9.35 -11.54 -21.14
CA ASN A 285 -8.81 -10.77 -22.25
C ASN A 285 -7.26 -10.82 -22.25
N ALA A 286 -6.70 -11.75 -23.03
CA ALA A 286 -5.26 -11.93 -23.15
C ALA A 286 -4.52 -10.66 -23.61
N SER A 287 -5.16 -9.81 -24.42
CA SER A 287 -4.56 -8.55 -24.87
C SER A 287 -4.39 -7.55 -23.73
N GLN A 288 -5.35 -7.49 -22.80
CA GLN A 288 -5.25 -6.64 -21.60
C GLN A 288 -4.16 -7.15 -20.66
N VAL A 289 -4.09 -8.46 -20.43
CA VAL A 289 -3.04 -9.08 -19.59
C VAL A 289 -1.64 -8.77 -20.14
N LEU A 290 -1.45 -8.89 -21.46
CA LEU A 290 -0.19 -8.53 -22.11
C LEU A 290 0.13 -7.04 -22.01
N ALA A 291 -0.88 -6.16 -22.12
CA ALA A 291 -0.70 -4.72 -21.96
C ALA A 291 -0.27 -4.36 -20.53
N ILE A 292 -0.89 -4.97 -19.50
CA ILE A 292 -0.50 -4.76 -18.11
C ILE A 292 0.93 -5.28 -17.88
N LYS A 293 1.27 -6.46 -18.41
CA LYS A 293 2.64 -7.01 -18.33
C LYS A 293 3.68 -6.04 -18.92
N LYS A 294 3.41 -5.51 -20.12
CA LYS A 294 4.30 -4.54 -20.79
C LYS A 294 4.45 -3.25 -19.97
N THR A 295 3.35 -2.79 -19.37
CA THR A 295 3.35 -1.60 -18.49
C THR A 295 4.20 -1.85 -17.25
N PHE A 296 4.03 -3.00 -16.59
CA PHE A 296 4.84 -3.40 -15.44
C PHE A 296 6.33 -3.50 -15.77
N GLU A 297 6.70 -4.15 -16.88
CA GLU A 297 8.10 -4.28 -17.32
C GLU A 297 8.73 -2.91 -17.61
N LYS A 298 7.99 -2.02 -18.28
CA LYS A 298 8.43 -0.64 -18.52
C LYS A 298 8.64 0.13 -17.21
N ASN A 299 7.69 0.05 -16.28
CA ASN A 299 7.80 0.70 -14.98
C ASN A 299 9.03 0.21 -14.19
N LEU A 300 9.32 -1.10 -14.21
CA LEU A 300 10.52 -1.65 -13.58
C LEU A 300 11.82 -1.11 -14.22
N GLN A 301 11.84 -0.95 -15.54
CA GLN A 301 12.99 -0.35 -16.24
C GLN A 301 13.17 1.12 -15.85
N GLU A 302 12.09 1.90 -15.82
CA GLU A 302 12.12 3.30 -15.38
C GLU A 302 12.57 3.41 -13.91
N LEU A 303 12.14 2.50 -13.05
CA LEU A 303 12.57 2.44 -11.66
C LEU A 303 14.08 2.16 -11.55
N HIS A 304 14.59 1.24 -12.36
CA HIS A 304 16.01 0.94 -12.43
C HIS A 304 16.83 2.16 -12.87
N LEU A 305 16.35 2.90 -13.87
CA LEU A 305 17.00 4.14 -14.32
C LEU A 305 16.99 5.22 -13.23
N CYS A 306 15.91 5.33 -12.45
CA CYS A 306 15.86 6.23 -11.30
C CYS A 306 16.87 5.79 -10.23
N TYR A 307 16.99 4.49 -9.98
CA TYR A 307 17.96 3.93 -9.05
C TYR A 307 19.40 4.27 -9.44
N LEU A 308 19.75 4.13 -10.73
CA LEU A 308 21.09 4.47 -11.23
C LEU A 308 21.45 5.96 -11.08
N LYS A 309 20.45 6.83 -11.07
CA LYS A 309 20.60 8.28 -10.86
C LYS A 309 20.57 8.68 -9.38
N SER A 310 20.08 7.80 -8.51
CA SER A 310 19.92 8.06 -7.09
C SER A 310 21.27 8.08 -6.38
N PRO A 311 21.49 8.98 -5.40
CA PRO A 311 22.66 8.91 -4.53
C PRO A 311 22.66 7.59 -3.76
N LYS A 312 23.82 6.90 -3.76
CA LYS A 312 23.96 5.57 -3.15
C LYS A 312 24.02 5.58 -1.62
N HIS A 313 24.22 6.76 -1.01
CA HIS A 313 24.48 6.94 0.42
C HIS A 313 23.28 7.48 1.22
N GLU A 314 22.08 7.56 0.64
CA GLU A 314 20.89 7.93 1.41
C GLU A 314 20.51 6.80 2.40
N GLU A 315 20.17 7.18 3.65
CA GLU A 315 19.78 6.23 4.70
C GLU A 315 18.44 5.55 4.40
N TYR A 316 17.56 6.27 3.69
CA TYR A 316 16.24 5.86 3.24
C TYR A 316 16.09 6.04 1.72
N GLY A 317 14.99 5.55 1.16
CA GLY A 317 14.65 5.78 -0.25
C GLY A 317 15.09 4.67 -1.21
N LEU A 318 15.19 5.05 -2.49
CA LEU A 318 15.17 4.11 -3.61
C LEU A 318 16.36 3.16 -3.62
N SER A 319 17.55 3.63 -3.24
CA SER A 319 18.76 2.81 -3.20
C SER A 319 18.58 1.56 -2.33
N ARG A 320 18.04 1.76 -1.12
CA ARG A 320 17.84 0.70 -0.14
C ARG A 320 16.69 -0.22 -0.56
N PHE A 321 15.57 0.34 -1.03
CA PHE A 321 14.46 -0.45 -1.56
C PHE A 321 14.89 -1.34 -2.74
N TRP A 322 15.68 -0.81 -3.67
CA TRP A 322 16.19 -1.57 -4.82
C TRP A 322 17.05 -2.75 -4.39
N GLY A 323 17.87 -2.58 -3.35
CA GLY A 323 18.66 -3.67 -2.76
C GLY A 323 17.81 -4.83 -2.23
N TYR A 324 16.65 -4.54 -1.63
CA TYR A 324 15.69 -5.57 -1.22
C TYR A 324 14.96 -6.20 -2.41
N LEU A 325 14.56 -5.38 -3.38
CA LEU A 325 13.80 -5.83 -4.56
C LEU A 325 14.62 -6.76 -5.45
N ASN A 326 15.89 -6.41 -5.69
CA ASN A 326 16.81 -7.12 -6.58
C ASN A 326 17.89 -7.90 -5.82
N TYR A 327 17.57 -8.45 -4.64
CA TYR A 327 18.53 -9.16 -3.78
C TYR A 327 19.25 -10.32 -4.50
N ASN A 328 18.52 -11.09 -5.32
CA ASN A 328 19.05 -12.21 -6.09
C ASN A 328 19.48 -11.83 -7.52
N GLU A 329 19.59 -10.53 -7.83
CA GLU A 329 19.94 -10.04 -9.17
C GLU A 329 18.97 -10.46 -10.29
N TYR A 330 17.75 -10.88 -9.95
CA TYR A 330 16.73 -11.34 -10.90
C TYR A 330 16.41 -10.30 -11.98
N TYR A 331 16.44 -9.01 -11.63
CA TYR A 331 16.17 -7.89 -12.53
C TYR A 331 17.44 -7.35 -13.20
N SER A 332 18.63 -7.85 -12.86
CA SER A 332 19.91 -7.41 -13.43
C SER A 332 20.05 -7.82 -14.91
N ASP A 333 19.48 -8.97 -15.30
CA ASP A 333 19.53 -9.43 -16.70
C ASP A 333 18.57 -8.67 -17.63
N VAL A 334 17.56 -8.00 -17.08
CA VAL A 334 16.67 -7.11 -17.85
C VAL A 334 17.47 -5.95 -18.49
N GLY A 335 18.59 -5.56 -17.87
CA GLY A 335 19.54 -4.61 -18.44
C GLY A 335 20.52 -5.20 -19.46
N ASN A 336 20.84 -6.50 -19.35
CA ASN A 336 21.79 -7.18 -20.24
C ASN A 336 21.17 -7.58 -21.58
N GLU A 337 19.89 -7.97 -21.63
CA GLU A 337 19.20 -8.18 -22.91
C GLU A 337 19.23 -6.92 -23.79
N MET A 338 19.28 -5.72 -23.20
CA MET A 338 19.40 -4.47 -23.94
C MET A 338 20.82 -4.03 -24.30
N ARG A 339 21.89 -4.55 -23.66
CA ARG A 339 23.25 -4.29 -24.16
C ARG A 339 23.45 -4.88 -25.56
N TYR A 340 22.76 -5.97 -25.88
CA TYR A 340 22.79 -6.52 -27.24
C TYR A 340 22.02 -5.68 -28.26
N TYR A 341 20.98 -4.94 -27.85
CA TYR A 341 20.25 -4.04 -28.77
C TYR A 341 20.85 -2.63 -28.87
N ALA A 342 21.55 -2.14 -27.86
CA ALA A 342 22.18 -0.81 -27.88
C ALA A 342 23.48 -0.74 -28.72
N PHE A 343 24.10 -1.88 -29.05
CA PHE A 343 25.29 -1.97 -29.92
C PHE A 343 24.98 -2.45 -31.34
N SER A 344 23.69 -2.48 -31.73
CA SER A 344 23.25 -2.91 -33.07
C SER A 344 22.69 -1.77 -33.94
N LEU A 345 23.07 -0.52 -33.67
CA LEU A 345 22.76 0.65 -34.51
C LEU A 345 24.03 1.34 -34.98
#